data_AF-A0A2Y9PKQ6-F1
#
_entry.id   AF-A0A2Y9PKQ6-F1
#
_cell.length_a   1.000
_cell.length_b   1.000
_cell.length_c   1.000
_cell.angle_alpha   90.00
_cell.angle_beta   90.00
_cell.angle_gamma   90.00
#
_symmetry.space_group_name_H-M   'P 1'
#
loop_
_entity.id
_entity.type
_entity.pdbx_description
1 polymer ?
#
loop_
_entity_poly.entity_id
_entity_poly.type
_entity_poly.pdbx_seq_one_letter_code
_entity_poly.pdbx_strand_id
1 'polypeptide(L)'
;MAARRRRGTGGSWARAERVNNGKTATEDPPPAKKIRKCQKMKKEPVAGGKADNDRTENKQESVKTLLLKGKAPVDPECTAKVGKAHVYCEGNDVYDVMLNQTNLQFNNNKYYLIQLLEDDAQRNFSVWTRWGRVGKMGQHSLAACSGDLNKAKEIFQKKFLDKTKNNWEDREKFEKVPGKYDMLQMDYTTNTQSEEETNKGESLKSRLTPESQLDLRVQELIKLICNVQAMEEMMVEMKYDTKKAPLGKLTVAQIKAGYQSLKKIEDCIRAGQHGRALMEACNEFYTRIPHDFGLRTPPLIRTEKELSDKVQLLEALGDIEIAIKLVRTELQSPEHPLDQHYRKLHCALHPLDHESYEFKVISQYLQSTHAPTHSDYTMTLLDVFEVEKEGEKEAFREDLHNRMLLWHGSRLSNWVGILSHGLRIAPPEAPITGYMFGKGIYFADMSSKSANYCFATRLKDTGLLLLSEVALGQCNELLGANPEAEGLLQGKHSTKGLGKMAPSPTCAITLNGSTVPLGPASDTGVLNPEGYTLNYNEFIVYNPNQVHMRYLLKVRFNFLQLW
;
A
#
# COMPACT_ATOMS: atom_id res chain seq x y z
N MET A 1 -7.51 -35.81 -68.97
CA MET A 1 -6.09 -35.69 -68.58
C MET A 1 -6.05 -36.02 -67.08
N ALA A 2 -5.48 -37.13 -66.55
CA ALA A 2 -4.13 -37.71 -66.65
C ALA A 2 -3.07 -36.95 -65.78
N ALA A 3 -2.17 -37.57 -64.99
CA ALA A 3 -1.95 -38.96 -64.50
C ALA A 3 -0.78 -39.05 -63.46
N ARG A 4 -0.54 -40.06 -62.57
CA ARG A 4 -1.37 -41.08 -61.85
C ARG A 4 -0.58 -41.91 -60.75
N ARG A 5 0.51 -41.44 -60.09
CA ARG A 5 1.44 -42.30 -59.26
C ARG A 5 1.91 -41.62 -57.94
N ARG A 6 2.07 -42.22 -56.72
CA ARG A 6 2.53 -43.53 -56.16
C ARG A 6 4.07 -43.76 -56.27
N ARG A 7 4.85 -44.20 -55.25
CA ARG A 7 4.70 -45.04 -54.01
C ARG A 7 5.38 -44.34 -52.78
N GLY A 8 5.31 -44.71 -51.48
CA GLY A 8 5.51 -45.99 -50.74
C GLY A 8 6.99 -46.10 -50.28
N THR A 9 7.42 -46.56 -49.09
CA THR A 9 6.90 -47.40 -47.96
C THR A 9 7.41 -46.83 -46.60
N GLY A 10 7.10 -47.30 -45.37
CA GLY A 10 6.34 -48.44 -44.83
C GLY A 10 7.17 -49.25 -43.79
N GLY A 11 6.73 -49.33 -42.52
CA GLY A 11 7.40 -50.07 -41.43
C GLY A 11 6.72 -49.84 -40.07
N SER A 12 6.60 -50.86 -39.21
CA SER A 12 5.63 -50.84 -38.09
C SER A 12 5.87 -51.91 -36.99
N TRP A 13 5.75 -51.52 -35.71
CA TRP A 13 5.64 -52.38 -34.50
C TRP A 13 6.91 -53.23 -34.19
N ALA A 14 7.10 -53.89 -33.04
CA ALA A 14 6.23 -54.21 -31.90
C ALA A 14 6.95 -54.14 -30.52
N ARG A 15 6.28 -54.62 -29.45
CA ARG A 15 6.66 -54.54 -28.02
C ARG A 15 6.66 -55.95 -27.39
N ALA A 16 7.67 -56.31 -26.60
CA ALA A 16 7.73 -57.58 -25.86
C ALA A 16 8.67 -57.51 -24.63
N GLU A 17 8.64 -58.54 -23.78
CA GLU A 17 9.38 -58.71 -22.52
C GLU A 17 9.74 -60.22 -22.34
N ARG A 18 10.29 -60.81 -21.26
CA ARG A 18 10.54 -60.42 -19.84
C ARG A 18 11.59 -61.40 -19.20
N VAL A 19 11.87 -61.25 -17.90
CA VAL A 19 12.43 -62.25 -16.94
C VAL A 19 13.96 -62.37 -16.75
N ASN A 20 14.44 -61.62 -15.75
CA ASN A 20 15.41 -61.93 -14.68
C ASN A 20 15.89 -63.39 -14.40
N ASN A 21 17.22 -63.64 -14.21
CA ASN A 21 17.82 -64.24 -12.98
C ASN A 21 19.37 -64.44 -13.00
N GLY A 22 20.03 -64.44 -11.82
CA GLY A 22 21.11 -65.40 -11.49
C GLY A 22 22.61 -64.98 -11.42
N LYS A 23 23.12 -64.77 -10.20
CA LYS A 23 24.40 -65.19 -9.53
C LYS A 23 25.52 -65.92 -10.36
N THR A 24 26.85 -65.89 -10.04
CA THR A 24 27.62 -65.56 -8.80
C THR A 24 29.13 -65.38 -9.07
N ALA A 25 29.85 -64.65 -8.19
CA ALA A 25 31.31 -64.73 -7.84
C ALA A 25 32.38 -64.48 -8.93
N THR A 26 33.52 -63.78 -8.70
CA THR A 26 34.04 -62.91 -7.60
C THR A 26 35.06 -61.91 -8.25
N GLU A 27 36.16 -61.33 -7.73
CA GLU A 27 36.94 -61.38 -6.47
C GLU A 27 37.76 -60.06 -6.28
N ASP A 28 38.77 -60.06 -5.40
CA ASP A 28 39.49 -58.87 -4.85
C ASP A 28 41.00 -59.21 -4.59
N PRO A 29 41.93 -58.27 -4.19
CA PRO A 29 41.68 -57.03 -3.46
C PRO A 29 42.38 -55.71 -3.90
N PRO A 30 41.84 -54.54 -3.45
CA PRO A 30 42.37 -53.18 -3.68
C PRO A 30 43.38 -52.66 -2.62
N PRO A 31 44.25 -51.72 -3.04
CA PRO A 31 44.76 -50.67 -2.16
C PRO A 31 44.43 -49.22 -2.62
N ALA A 32 44.30 -48.19 -1.77
CA ALA A 32 43.52 -48.04 -0.53
C ALA A 32 43.64 -46.58 0.03
N LYS A 33 42.80 -46.27 1.04
CA LYS A 33 42.79 -45.04 1.88
C LYS A 33 42.23 -43.80 1.10
N LYS A 34 41.98 -42.59 1.64
CA LYS A 34 42.37 -41.93 2.92
C LYS A 34 41.43 -40.74 3.32
N ILE A 35 40.33 -40.98 4.06
CA ILE A 35 39.44 -39.92 4.63
C ILE A 35 39.52 -39.97 6.18
N ARG A 36 39.28 -38.85 6.89
CA ARG A 36 39.30 -38.76 8.37
C ARG A 36 37.95 -38.32 8.97
N LYS A 37 37.64 -38.81 10.18
CA LYS A 37 36.48 -38.44 11.03
C LYS A 37 36.97 -37.92 12.39
N CYS A 38 36.16 -37.09 13.05
CA CYS A 38 36.07 -36.97 14.51
C CYS A 38 34.65 -37.46 14.91
N GLN A 39 34.45 -38.49 15.74
CA GLN A 39 34.77 -38.71 17.16
C GLN A 39 33.68 -38.19 18.14
N LYS A 40 33.24 -39.11 19.01
CA LYS A 40 32.38 -38.91 20.20
C LYS A 40 33.16 -39.41 21.42
N MET A 41 32.87 -38.90 22.61
CA MET A 41 33.24 -39.52 23.90
C MET A 41 32.04 -39.55 24.88
N LYS A 42 32.28 -40.04 26.11
CA LYS A 42 31.30 -40.73 26.98
C LYS A 42 30.58 -39.82 27.99
N LYS A 43 29.59 -40.41 28.67
CA LYS A 43 28.86 -39.93 29.87
C LYS A 43 29.77 -40.00 31.14
N GLU A 44 29.37 -39.72 32.40
CA GLU A 44 28.06 -39.77 33.10
C GLU A 44 27.98 -38.74 34.30
N PRO A 45 27.15 -38.82 35.37
CA PRO A 45 26.17 -37.75 35.66
C PRO A 45 26.23 -37.06 37.05
N VAL A 46 25.63 -35.87 37.17
CA VAL A 46 25.14 -35.28 38.44
C VAL A 46 23.81 -34.53 38.18
N ALA A 47 22.93 -34.45 39.18
CA ALA A 47 21.59 -33.85 39.08
C ALA A 47 21.52 -32.37 39.54
N GLY A 48 20.42 -31.70 39.21
CA GLY A 48 20.07 -30.37 39.74
C GLY A 48 19.41 -29.46 38.70
N GLY A 49 18.08 -29.37 38.72
CA GLY A 49 17.33 -28.49 37.80
C GLY A 49 17.18 -27.06 38.33
N LYS A 50 17.09 -26.10 37.41
CA LYS A 50 16.47 -24.77 37.60
C LYS A 50 15.86 -24.32 36.27
N ALA A 51 14.80 -23.53 36.33
CA ALA A 51 14.07 -23.09 35.14
C ALA A 51 14.90 -22.13 34.30
N ASP A 52 14.88 -22.33 32.98
CA ASP A 52 15.42 -21.37 32.02
C ASP A 52 14.43 -20.21 31.86
N ASN A 53 14.94 -18.97 31.86
CA ASN A 53 14.12 -17.77 32.02
C ASN A 53 14.29 -16.86 30.80
N ASP A 54 13.82 -17.35 29.65
CA ASP A 54 13.94 -16.71 28.34
C ASP A 54 13.09 -15.43 28.26
N ARG A 55 13.61 -14.36 28.85
CA ARG A 55 13.11 -13.00 28.67
C ARG A 55 13.54 -12.49 27.32
N THR A 56 12.67 -12.68 26.33
CA THR A 56 12.79 -12.04 25.02
C THR A 56 12.75 -10.52 25.18
N GLU A 57 13.91 -9.85 25.13
CA GLU A 57 13.99 -8.39 25.22
C GLU A 57 13.33 -7.74 24.00
N ASN A 58 12.08 -7.34 24.15
CA ASN A 58 11.29 -6.72 23.10
C ASN A 58 11.79 -5.29 22.86
N LYS A 59 12.79 -5.13 21.98
CA LYS A 59 13.38 -3.83 21.62
C LYS A 59 12.41 -3.00 20.77
N GLN A 60 11.52 -2.32 21.46
CA GLN A 60 10.63 -1.30 20.92
C GLN A 60 11.46 -0.06 20.55
N GLU A 61 12.06 -0.05 19.35
CA GLU A 61 12.78 1.12 18.81
C GLU A 61 11.81 2.31 18.70
N SER A 62 11.97 3.32 19.56
CA SER A 62 11.14 4.52 19.52
C SER A 62 11.46 5.39 18.30
N VAL A 63 10.42 6.00 17.74
CA VAL A 63 10.52 6.86 16.55
C VAL A 63 11.40 8.07 16.86
N LYS A 64 12.49 8.24 16.09
CA LYS A 64 13.28 9.48 16.09
C LYS A 64 12.55 10.54 15.26
N THR A 65 11.89 11.49 15.92
CA THR A 65 11.39 12.70 15.26
C THR A 65 12.54 13.37 14.50
N LEU A 66 12.33 13.61 13.20
CA LEU A 66 13.34 14.22 12.32
C LEU A 66 13.39 15.73 12.56
N LEU A 67 14.33 16.18 13.40
CA LEU A 67 14.67 17.60 13.57
C LEU A 67 14.92 18.24 12.20
N LEU A 68 14.22 19.34 11.92
CA LEU A 68 14.14 19.92 10.59
C LEU A 68 14.48 21.41 10.62
N LYS A 69 15.73 21.70 10.22
CA LYS A 69 16.23 23.05 9.98
C LYS A 69 16.34 23.29 8.48
N GLY A 70 15.78 24.41 8.00
CA GLY A 70 15.76 24.75 6.58
C GLY A 70 14.76 23.92 5.76
N LYS A 71 15.01 23.76 4.45
CA LYS A 71 14.05 23.14 3.52
C LYS A 71 13.98 21.61 3.56
N ALA A 72 14.96 20.93 4.16
CA ALA A 72 14.98 19.46 4.28
C ALA A 72 15.67 19.02 5.59
N PRO A 73 15.25 17.88 6.19
CA PRO A 73 15.87 17.40 7.43
C PRO A 73 17.28 16.86 7.18
N VAL A 74 18.18 17.15 8.11
CA VAL A 74 19.51 16.51 8.15
C VAL A 74 19.33 15.03 8.48
N ASP A 75 20.04 14.16 7.77
CA ASP A 75 20.03 12.72 8.03
C ASP A 75 20.40 12.41 9.50
N PRO A 76 19.52 11.78 10.31
CA PRO A 76 19.76 11.53 11.73
C PRO A 76 20.90 10.53 12.01
N GLU A 77 21.42 9.84 10.99
CA GLU A 77 22.68 9.08 11.11
C GLU A 77 23.92 9.98 11.09
N CYS A 78 23.80 11.24 10.65
CA CYS A 78 24.89 12.22 10.69
C CYS A 78 25.01 12.83 12.09
N THR A 79 25.29 12.00 13.09
CA THR A 79 25.30 12.35 14.53
C THR A 79 26.25 13.50 14.90
N ALA A 80 27.26 13.77 14.07
CA ALA A 80 28.15 14.92 14.22
C ALA A 80 27.51 16.27 13.88
N LYS A 81 26.49 16.27 13.00
CA LYS A 81 25.88 17.46 12.37
C LYS A 81 24.40 17.66 12.74
N VAL A 82 23.67 16.59 13.07
CA VAL A 82 22.26 16.67 13.48
C VAL A 82 22.07 17.66 14.63
N GLY A 83 21.09 18.57 14.50
CA GLY A 83 20.83 19.64 15.45
C GLY A 83 21.84 20.80 15.47
N LYS A 84 22.94 20.73 14.70
CA LYS A 84 24.02 21.74 14.62
C LYS A 84 24.25 22.31 13.21
N ALA A 85 23.54 21.77 12.23
CA ALA A 85 23.61 22.09 10.82
C ALA A 85 22.22 21.96 10.19
N HIS A 86 22.07 22.51 9.00
CA HIS A 86 20.90 22.38 8.14
C HIS A 86 21.29 21.89 6.74
N VAL A 87 20.31 21.39 5.97
CA VAL A 87 20.53 21.06 4.56
C VAL A 87 20.60 22.35 3.75
N TYR A 88 21.67 22.50 2.98
CA TYR A 88 21.96 23.69 2.19
C TYR A 88 20.98 23.84 1.00
N CYS A 89 20.58 25.08 0.70
CA CYS A 89 19.71 25.39 -0.42
C CYS A 89 19.96 26.77 -1.05
N GLU A 90 19.66 26.91 -2.33
CA GLU A 90 19.78 28.14 -3.13
C GLU A 90 18.44 28.48 -3.77
N GLY A 91 17.70 29.42 -3.14
CA GLY A 91 16.34 29.72 -3.55
C GLY A 91 15.45 28.48 -3.38
N ASN A 92 15.15 27.79 -4.47
CA ASN A 92 14.40 26.53 -4.47
C ASN A 92 15.25 25.27 -4.76
N ASP A 93 16.53 25.42 -5.11
CA ASP A 93 17.45 24.27 -5.24
C ASP A 93 17.83 23.78 -3.84
N VAL A 94 17.49 22.53 -3.50
CA VAL A 94 17.85 21.91 -2.21
C VAL A 94 18.87 20.82 -2.48
N TYR A 95 20.04 20.91 -1.88
CA TYR A 95 21.15 19.97 -2.09
C TYR A 95 20.97 18.72 -1.20
N ASP A 96 19.82 18.05 -1.33
CA ASP A 96 19.53 16.69 -0.88
C ASP A 96 19.13 15.85 -2.09
N VAL A 97 19.59 14.60 -2.15
CA VAL A 97 19.01 13.62 -3.07
C VAL A 97 19.11 12.19 -2.55
N MET A 98 17.97 11.50 -2.55
CA MET A 98 17.88 10.05 -2.39
C MET A 98 17.87 9.35 -3.75
N LEU A 99 18.86 8.51 -3.99
CA LEU A 99 18.99 7.68 -5.18
C LEU A 99 18.69 6.22 -4.85
N ASN A 100 18.09 5.47 -5.79
CA ASN A 100 17.80 4.04 -5.63
C ASN A 100 18.26 3.22 -6.85
N GLN A 101 18.51 1.93 -6.66
CA GLN A 101 18.87 0.98 -7.70
C GLN A 101 18.45 -0.44 -7.32
N THR A 102 17.53 -1.03 -8.09
CA THR A 102 17.17 -2.45 -8.00
C THR A 102 17.57 -3.20 -9.26
N ASN A 103 18.18 -4.37 -9.09
CA ASN A 103 18.46 -5.33 -10.16
C ASN A 103 18.34 -6.77 -9.61
N LEU A 104 17.23 -7.44 -9.93
CA LEU A 104 16.87 -8.79 -9.50
C LEU A 104 17.92 -9.83 -9.93
N GLN A 105 18.43 -9.74 -11.17
CA GLN A 105 19.38 -10.70 -11.76
C GLN A 105 20.65 -10.88 -10.92
N PHE A 106 21.03 -9.86 -10.16
CA PHE A 106 22.23 -9.83 -9.32
C PHE A 106 21.93 -9.55 -7.83
N ASN A 107 20.66 -9.66 -7.40
CA ASN A 107 20.19 -9.32 -6.04
C ASN A 107 20.70 -7.95 -5.52
N ASN A 108 20.78 -6.96 -6.41
CA ASN A 108 21.05 -5.58 -6.01
C ASN A 108 19.72 -4.91 -5.63
N ASN A 109 19.66 -4.31 -4.44
CA ASN A 109 18.58 -3.42 -4.02
C ASN A 109 19.20 -2.37 -3.09
N LYS A 110 19.62 -1.23 -3.65
CA LYS A 110 20.61 -0.32 -3.04
C LYS A 110 20.15 1.12 -3.08
N TYR A 111 20.35 1.84 -1.99
CA TYR A 111 20.12 3.29 -1.93
C TYR A 111 21.47 4.05 -1.87
N TYR A 112 21.44 5.31 -2.29
CA TYR A 112 22.55 6.26 -2.13
C TYR A 112 22.00 7.65 -1.81
N LEU A 113 22.15 8.10 -0.57
CA LEU A 113 21.82 9.47 -0.14
C LEU A 113 23.03 10.38 -0.28
N ILE A 114 22.81 11.61 -0.74
CA ILE A 114 23.79 12.70 -0.78
C ILE A 114 23.12 13.95 -0.16
N GLN A 115 23.78 14.60 0.79
CA GLN A 115 23.35 15.88 1.38
C GLN A 115 24.54 16.86 1.42
N LEU A 116 24.32 18.13 1.07
CA LEU A 116 25.23 19.23 1.39
C LEU A 116 24.70 19.93 2.64
N LEU A 117 25.54 20.03 3.67
CA LEU A 117 25.20 20.59 4.98
C LEU A 117 26.02 21.87 5.24
N GLU A 118 25.41 22.92 5.77
CA GLU A 118 26.08 24.11 6.36
C GLU A 118 25.85 24.11 7.87
N ASP A 119 26.90 24.34 8.67
CA ASP A 119 26.78 24.43 10.14
C ASP A 119 26.10 25.72 10.57
N ASP A 120 25.20 25.64 11.55
CA ASP A 120 24.36 26.78 11.96
C ASP A 120 25.18 27.87 12.69
N ALA A 121 26.24 27.46 13.40
CA ALA A 121 27.02 28.34 14.27
C ALA A 121 28.27 28.93 13.59
N GLN A 122 28.70 28.37 12.45
CA GLN A 122 29.90 28.76 11.71
C GLN A 122 29.71 28.39 10.24
N ARG A 123 30.10 29.27 9.31
CA ARG A 123 29.99 29.01 7.87
C ARG A 123 30.99 27.92 7.43
N ASN A 124 30.59 26.67 7.61
CA ASN A 124 31.38 25.46 7.39
C ASN A 124 30.53 24.42 6.66
N PHE A 125 30.94 24.10 5.44
CA PHE A 125 30.22 23.20 4.55
C PHE A 125 30.72 21.77 4.69
N SER A 126 29.84 20.79 4.50
CA SER A 126 30.21 19.38 4.50
C SER A 126 29.28 18.56 3.60
N VAL A 127 29.85 17.69 2.77
CA VAL A 127 29.05 16.74 1.97
C VAL A 127 28.91 15.44 2.74
N TRP A 128 27.69 15.14 3.18
CA TRP A 128 27.31 13.87 3.74
C TRP A 128 26.89 12.89 2.64
N THR A 129 27.30 11.64 2.76
CA THR A 129 26.81 10.55 1.90
C THR A 129 26.58 9.29 2.72
N ARG A 130 25.46 8.59 2.50
CA ARG A 130 25.11 7.32 3.15
C ARG A 130 24.55 6.34 2.13
N TRP A 131 25.07 5.11 2.09
CA TRP A 131 24.71 4.12 1.08
C TRP A 131 24.71 2.70 1.62
N GLY A 132 23.87 1.84 1.06
CA GLY A 132 23.75 0.46 1.52
C GLY A 132 22.65 -0.30 0.82
N ARG A 133 22.26 -1.43 1.40
CA ARG A 133 21.07 -2.17 0.98
C ARG A 133 19.82 -1.49 1.54
N VAL A 134 18.76 -1.39 0.72
CA VAL A 134 17.44 -0.92 1.15
C VAL A 134 16.99 -1.72 2.39
N GLY A 135 16.35 -1.05 3.34
CA GLY A 135 15.93 -1.58 4.63
C GLY A 135 17.03 -1.82 5.66
N LYS A 136 18.29 -1.49 5.39
CA LYS A 136 19.42 -1.74 6.32
C LYS A 136 20.25 -0.48 6.57
N MET A 137 20.96 -0.48 7.69
CA MET A 137 21.97 0.55 7.97
C MET A 137 23.08 0.46 6.93
N GLY A 138 23.54 1.61 6.44
CA GLY A 138 24.54 1.71 5.38
C GLY A 138 25.91 2.13 5.89
N GLN A 139 26.88 2.09 4.98
CA GLN A 139 28.13 2.83 5.15
C GLN A 139 27.86 4.33 4.93
N HIS A 140 28.70 5.19 5.51
CA HIS A 140 28.58 6.63 5.37
C HIS A 140 29.93 7.33 5.30
N SER A 141 29.96 8.56 4.77
CA SER A 141 31.13 9.43 4.73
C SER A 141 30.71 10.89 4.82
N LEU A 142 31.40 11.67 5.66
CA LEU A 142 31.25 13.10 5.82
C LEU A 142 32.52 13.80 5.32
N ALA A 143 32.42 14.49 4.17
CA ALA A 143 33.53 15.24 3.59
C ALA A 143 33.44 16.72 4.01
N ALA A 144 34.20 17.09 5.05
CA ALA A 144 34.30 18.49 5.49
C ALA A 144 35.01 19.36 4.44
N CYS A 145 34.46 20.53 4.15
CA CYS A 145 34.96 21.46 3.15
C CYS A 145 35.44 22.80 3.73
N SER A 146 35.34 23.01 5.06
CA SER A 146 35.54 24.31 5.70
C SER A 146 34.57 25.35 5.08
N GLY A 147 34.93 26.64 5.05
CA GLY A 147 34.09 27.68 4.41
C GLY A 147 33.99 27.61 2.87
N ASP A 148 34.53 26.58 2.22
CA ASP A 148 34.52 26.43 0.76
C ASP A 148 33.25 25.73 0.25
N LEU A 149 32.21 26.54 0.05
CA LEU A 149 30.95 26.13 -0.58
C LEU A 149 31.15 25.58 -2.00
N ASN A 150 32.03 26.18 -2.80
CA ASN A 150 32.20 25.82 -4.21
C ASN A 150 32.76 24.38 -4.34
N LYS A 151 33.73 24.04 -3.50
CA LYS A 151 34.26 22.68 -3.35
C LYS A 151 33.21 21.70 -2.82
N ALA A 152 32.37 22.12 -1.87
CA ALA A 152 31.27 21.29 -1.39
C ALA A 152 30.27 20.97 -2.52
N LYS A 153 29.91 21.96 -3.35
CA LYS A 153 29.10 21.76 -4.55
C LYS A 153 29.79 20.85 -5.57
N GLU A 154 31.06 21.09 -5.90
CA GLU A 154 31.79 20.23 -6.86
C GLU A 154 31.77 18.77 -6.39
N ILE A 155 32.06 18.50 -5.12
CA ILE A 155 32.03 17.14 -4.55
C ILE A 155 30.61 16.55 -4.63
N PHE A 156 29.56 17.31 -4.31
CA PHE A 156 28.17 16.88 -4.40
C PHE A 156 27.76 16.53 -5.85
N GLN A 157 27.94 17.46 -6.78
CA GLN A 157 27.57 17.32 -8.20
C GLN A 157 28.35 16.18 -8.88
N LYS A 158 29.65 16.09 -8.64
CA LYS A 158 30.54 15.01 -9.13
C LYS A 158 30.12 13.64 -8.60
N LYS A 159 29.64 13.58 -7.35
CA LYS A 159 29.15 12.35 -6.73
C LYS A 159 27.81 11.93 -7.33
N PHE A 160 26.89 12.87 -7.56
CA PHE A 160 25.64 12.64 -8.29
C PHE A 160 25.94 12.10 -9.70
N LEU A 161 26.74 12.81 -10.50
CA LEU A 161 27.10 12.45 -11.87
C LEU A 161 27.77 11.08 -12.00
N ASP A 162 28.59 10.65 -11.04
CA ASP A 162 29.11 9.27 -11.04
C ASP A 162 27.99 8.23 -10.80
N LYS A 163 27.06 8.48 -9.88
CA LYS A 163 26.01 7.49 -9.52
C LYS A 163 24.86 7.45 -10.52
N THR A 164 24.48 8.56 -11.12
CA THR A 164 23.30 8.70 -12.00
C THR A 164 23.63 8.84 -13.48
N LYS A 165 24.86 9.30 -13.81
CA LYS A 165 25.26 9.77 -15.16
C LYS A 165 24.45 10.96 -15.71
N ASN A 166 23.79 11.70 -14.84
CA ASN A 166 23.11 12.97 -15.14
C ASN A 166 23.84 14.13 -14.43
N ASN A 167 23.75 15.34 -14.98
CA ASN A 167 24.21 16.56 -14.30
C ASN A 167 23.23 16.94 -13.17
N TRP A 168 23.73 17.55 -12.09
CA TRP A 168 22.87 18.04 -11.01
C TRP A 168 22.01 19.25 -11.43
N GLU A 169 22.58 20.14 -12.23
CA GLU A 169 21.94 21.39 -12.65
C GLU A 169 20.83 21.11 -13.69
N ASP A 170 21.02 20.12 -14.57
CA ASP A 170 20.01 19.66 -15.54
C ASP A 170 18.98 18.66 -14.98
N ARG A 171 18.97 18.38 -13.67
CA ARG A 171 18.24 17.24 -13.08
C ARG A 171 16.71 17.25 -13.26
N GLU A 172 16.11 18.37 -13.66
CA GLU A 172 14.70 18.41 -14.08
C GLU A 172 14.44 17.54 -15.34
N LYS A 173 15.47 17.29 -16.14
CA LYS A 173 15.46 16.48 -17.37
C LYS A 173 16.12 15.11 -17.16
N PHE A 174 16.09 14.58 -15.93
CA PHE A 174 16.79 13.35 -15.55
C PHE A 174 16.40 12.15 -16.42
N GLU A 175 17.39 11.52 -17.06
CA GLU A 175 17.21 10.26 -17.80
C GLU A 175 17.90 9.10 -17.06
N LYS A 176 17.13 8.10 -16.63
CA LYS A 176 17.66 6.93 -15.92
C LYS A 176 18.52 6.05 -16.84
N VAL A 177 19.82 6.04 -16.59
CA VAL A 177 20.78 5.21 -17.34
C VAL A 177 20.79 3.74 -16.84
N PRO A 178 20.75 2.73 -17.74
CA PRO A 178 20.87 1.32 -17.35
C PRO A 178 22.14 1.01 -16.52
N GLY A 179 21.97 0.25 -15.44
CA GLY A 179 23.09 -0.12 -14.54
C GLY A 179 23.58 1.00 -13.60
N LYS A 180 23.00 2.21 -13.69
CA LYS A 180 23.22 3.33 -12.76
C LYS A 180 22.05 3.47 -11.78
N TYR A 181 22.17 4.42 -10.84
CA TYR A 181 21.10 4.74 -9.90
C TYR A 181 20.06 5.66 -10.56
N ASP A 182 18.81 5.46 -10.19
CA ASP A 182 17.67 6.34 -10.49
C ASP A 182 17.48 7.35 -9.35
N MET A 183 16.76 8.43 -9.61
CA MET A 183 16.48 9.49 -8.62
C MET A 183 15.05 9.39 -8.09
N LEU A 184 14.87 9.48 -6.77
CA LEU A 184 13.55 9.57 -6.15
C LEU A 184 13.15 11.04 -5.99
N GLN A 185 11.98 11.42 -6.50
CA GLN A 185 11.44 12.77 -6.34
C GLN A 185 10.77 12.94 -4.98
N MET A 186 11.49 13.59 -4.05
CA MET A 186 11.09 13.77 -2.65
C MET A 186 10.63 15.22 -2.38
N ASP A 187 9.48 15.40 -1.72
CA ASP A 187 8.96 16.74 -1.35
C ASP A 187 9.29 17.12 0.11
N TYR A 188 10.37 17.87 0.28
CA TYR A 188 10.72 18.43 1.58
C TYR A 188 10.08 19.81 1.86
N THR A 189 9.62 20.51 0.83
CA THR A 189 9.16 21.92 0.91
C THR A 189 8.05 22.14 1.93
N THR A 190 7.23 21.12 2.17
CA THR A 190 6.04 21.17 3.02
C THR A 190 6.30 21.18 4.53
N ASN A 191 7.55 21.25 5.01
CA ASN A 191 7.89 21.28 6.45
C ASN A 191 8.41 22.63 6.98
N THR A 192 8.49 23.69 6.17
CA THR A 192 9.19 24.95 6.51
C THR A 192 8.46 25.88 7.50
N GLN A 193 7.75 25.35 8.50
CA GLN A 193 7.00 26.14 9.49
C GLN A 193 7.06 25.60 10.94
N SER A 194 7.77 24.50 11.23
CA SER A 194 7.62 23.78 12.51
C SER A 194 8.65 24.06 13.62
N GLU A 195 9.84 24.60 13.35
CA GLU A 195 10.97 24.51 14.30
C GLU A 195 11.81 25.78 14.55
N GLU A 196 11.51 26.95 13.97
CA GLU A 196 12.32 28.16 14.25
C GLU A 196 12.02 28.84 15.60
N GLU A 197 10.85 28.60 16.22
CA GLU A 197 10.49 29.19 17.52
C GLU A 197 10.81 28.32 18.75
N THR A 198 11.19 27.05 18.60
CA THR A 198 11.41 26.12 19.73
C THR A 198 12.69 26.37 20.54
N ASN A 199 13.59 27.25 20.08
CA ASN A 199 14.83 27.60 20.78
C ASN A 199 14.73 28.85 21.68
N LYS A 200 13.61 29.03 22.39
CA LYS A 200 13.44 30.07 23.44
C LYS A 200 12.90 29.54 24.77
N GLY A 201 13.69 28.67 25.40
CA GLY A 201 13.75 28.53 26.86
C GLY A 201 12.63 27.74 27.55
N GLU A 202 13.03 26.80 28.40
CA GLU A 202 12.14 26.05 29.31
C GLU A 202 11.62 26.93 30.45
N SER A 203 10.71 27.87 30.16
CA SER A 203 10.05 28.67 31.21
C SER A 203 8.67 29.22 30.83
N LEU A 204 7.84 28.39 30.19
CA LEU A 204 6.39 28.63 30.10
C LEU A 204 5.63 27.52 30.81
N LYS A 205 4.81 27.93 31.79
CA LYS A 205 3.85 27.05 32.48
C LYS A 205 2.95 26.38 31.45
N SER A 206 2.51 25.16 31.75
CA SER A 206 1.56 24.39 30.95
C SER A 206 0.44 25.25 30.38
N ARG A 207 0.51 25.55 29.07
CA ARG A 207 -0.69 25.87 28.30
C ARG A 207 -1.54 24.62 28.36
N LEU A 208 -2.64 24.68 29.10
CA LEU A 208 -3.69 23.68 29.05
C LEU A 208 -4.07 23.51 27.58
N THR A 209 -3.89 22.31 27.03
CA THR A 209 -4.44 22.00 25.70
C THR A 209 -5.95 22.21 25.79
N PRO A 210 -6.55 23.09 24.97
CA PRO A 210 -7.98 23.36 25.03
C PRO A 210 -8.75 22.06 24.82
N GLU A 211 -9.87 21.89 25.51
CA GLU A 211 -10.66 20.67 25.38
C GLU A 211 -11.33 20.62 24.00
N SER A 212 -11.30 19.44 23.38
CA SER A 212 -11.94 19.20 22.08
C SER A 212 -13.45 19.45 22.17
N GLN A 213 -13.99 20.19 21.21
CA GLN A 213 -15.43 20.46 21.11
C GLN A 213 -16.18 19.37 20.33
N LEU A 214 -15.47 18.31 19.89
CA LEU A 214 -16.03 17.17 19.18
C LEU A 214 -16.60 16.13 20.16
N ASP A 215 -17.66 15.44 19.75
CA ASP A 215 -18.16 14.24 20.44
C ASP A 215 -17.05 13.20 20.64
N LEU A 216 -17.05 12.50 21.78
CA LEU A 216 -16.00 11.54 22.15
C LEU A 216 -15.81 10.42 21.11
N ARG A 217 -16.88 9.97 20.45
CA ARG A 217 -16.85 8.92 19.42
C ARG A 217 -16.19 9.43 18.15
N VAL A 218 -16.42 10.70 17.81
CA VAL A 218 -15.72 11.40 16.71
C VAL A 218 -14.25 11.62 17.09
N GLN A 219 -13.94 12.03 18.33
CA GLN A 219 -12.55 12.12 18.78
C GLN A 219 -11.81 10.78 18.69
N GLU A 220 -12.43 9.67 19.07
CA GLU A 220 -11.85 8.33 18.87
C GLU A 220 -11.62 8.00 17.39
N LEU A 221 -12.59 8.29 16.53
CA LEU A 221 -12.49 8.06 15.09
C LEU A 221 -11.33 8.86 14.47
N ILE A 222 -11.21 10.15 14.81
CA ILE A 222 -10.11 11.00 14.33
C ILE A 222 -8.76 10.54 14.90
N LYS A 223 -8.68 10.15 16.18
CA LYS A 223 -7.47 9.53 16.77
C LYS A 223 -7.07 8.24 16.03
N LEU A 224 -8.05 7.43 15.58
CA LEU A 224 -7.82 6.18 14.86
C LEU A 224 -7.28 6.44 13.44
N ILE A 225 -7.95 7.27 12.64
CA ILE A 225 -7.60 7.46 11.23
C ILE A 225 -6.40 8.40 11.02
N CYS A 226 -6.14 9.34 11.92
CA CYS A 226 -4.99 10.26 11.83
C CYS A 226 -3.70 9.71 12.48
N ASN A 227 -3.66 8.43 12.88
CA ASN A 227 -2.50 7.85 13.53
C ASN A 227 -1.35 7.55 12.55
N VAL A 228 -0.41 8.49 12.45
CA VAL A 228 0.79 8.38 11.58
C VAL A 228 1.65 7.15 11.91
N GLN A 229 1.76 6.73 13.17
CA GLN A 229 2.54 5.54 13.54
C GLN A 229 1.89 4.26 13.00
N ALA A 230 0.56 4.17 13.04
CA ALA A 230 -0.18 3.04 12.44
C ALA A 230 -0.05 3.01 10.90
N MET A 231 0.09 4.18 10.25
CA MET A 231 0.42 4.27 8.82
C MET A 231 1.84 3.78 8.52
N GLU A 232 2.82 4.17 9.34
CA GLU A 232 4.22 3.70 9.23
C GLU A 232 4.33 2.17 9.38
N GLU A 233 3.66 1.59 10.38
CA GLU A 233 3.59 0.14 10.57
C GLU A 233 2.98 -0.56 9.35
N MET A 234 1.84 -0.08 8.84
CA MET A 234 1.16 -0.69 7.69
C MET A 234 2.05 -0.70 6.44
N MET A 235 2.81 0.37 6.20
CA MET A 235 3.72 0.43 5.05
C MET A 235 4.89 -0.56 5.20
N VAL A 236 5.40 -0.78 6.42
CA VAL A 236 6.39 -1.83 6.72
C VAL A 236 5.78 -3.25 6.57
N GLU A 237 4.52 -3.45 6.94
CA GLU A 237 3.76 -4.67 6.66
C GLU A 237 3.66 -4.93 5.14
N MET A 238 3.40 -3.90 4.33
CA MET A 238 3.40 -3.96 2.86
C MET A 238 4.80 -3.99 2.20
N LYS A 239 5.87 -4.04 3.02
CA LYS A 239 7.30 -4.17 2.62
C LYS A 239 7.92 -2.92 1.98
N TYR A 240 7.29 -1.76 2.15
CA TYR A 240 7.84 -0.46 1.75
C TYR A 240 8.90 0.06 2.74
N ASP A 241 9.95 0.73 2.26
CA ASP A 241 11.05 1.23 3.12
C ASP A 241 10.81 2.67 3.64
N THR A 242 10.02 2.77 4.71
CA THR A 242 9.77 4.01 5.46
C THR A 242 11.05 4.65 6.03
N LYS A 243 12.13 3.88 6.25
CA LYS A 243 13.41 4.39 6.77
C LYS A 243 14.28 5.04 5.68
N LYS A 244 13.89 5.00 4.40
CA LYS A 244 14.59 5.67 3.27
C LYS A 244 13.70 6.60 2.46
N ALA A 245 12.42 6.28 2.32
CA ALA A 245 11.42 7.19 1.77
C ALA A 245 10.33 7.41 2.83
N PRO A 246 10.52 8.35 3.78
CA PRO A 246 9.54 8.64 4.82
C PRO A 246 8.16 8.94 4.25
N LEU A 247 7.12 8.65 5.02
CA LEU A 247 5.75 8.87 4.59
C LEU A 247 5.46 10.37 4.40
N GLY A 248 4.61 10.69 3.42
CA GLY A 248 4.37 12.08 3.01
C GLY A 248 5.57 12.80 2.40
N LYS A 249 6.64 12.07 2.03
CA LYS A 249 7.79 12.61 1.29
C LYS A 249 7.94 12.10 -0.14
N LEU A 250 7.33 10.98 -0.53
CA LEU A 250 7.15 10.70 -1.97
C LEU A 250 6.25 11.77 -2.59
N THR A 251 6.58 12.21 -3.80
CA THR A 251 5.70 13.08 -4.60
C THR A 251 4.63 12.28 -5.33
N VAL A 252 3.49 12.91 -5.60
CA VAL A 252 2.48 12.44 -6.57
C VAL A 252 3.12 12.04 -7.91
N ALA A 253 4.16 12.77 -8.36
CA ALA A 253 4.93 12.43 -9.56
C ALA A 253 5.68 11.08 -9.44
N GLN A 254 6.30 10.80 -8.29
CA GLN A 254 6.94 9.51 -8.02
C GLN A 254 5.91 8.36 -7.93
N ILE A 255 4.74 8.60 -7.34
CA ILE A 255 3.63 7.63 -7.29
C ILE A 255 3.09 7.34 -8.70
N LYS A 256 2.90 8.38 -9.53
CA LYS A 256 2.54 8.28 -10.96
C LYS A 256 3.59 7.47 -11.75
N ALA A 257 4.87 7.71 -11.51
CA ALA A 257 5.96 6.93 -12.09
C ALA A 257 5.93 5.46 -11.62
N GLY A 258 5.53 5.20 -10.37
CA GLY A 258 5.21 3.88 -9.84
C GLY A 258 4.13 3.17 -10.66
N TYR A 259 2.96 3.78 -10.83
CA TYR A 259 1.86 3.24 -11.64
C TYR A 259 2.28 2.94 -13.08
N GLN A 260 2.98 3.84 -13.74
CA GLN A 260 3.52 3.62 -15.10
C GLN A 260 4.46 2.40 -15.18
N SER A 261 5.24 2.13 -14.14
CA SER A 261 6.11 0.95 -14.09
C SER A 261 5.33 -0.35 -13.79
N LEU A 262 4.24 -0.28 -13.02
CA LEU A 262 3.29 -1.39 -12.90
C LEU A 262 2.55 -1.66 -14.22
N LYS A 263 2.25 -0.62 -15.02
CA LYS A 263 1.62 -0.80 -16.34
C LYS A 263 2.49 -1.63 -17.29
N LYS A 264 3.81 -1.40 -17.28
CA LYS A 264 4.78 -2.24 -18.03
C LYS A 264 4.79 -3.70 -17.55
N ILE A 265 4.54 -3.94 -16.26
CA ILE A 265 4.44 -5.29 -15.69
C ILE A 265 3.13 -5.96 -16.13
N GLU A 266 2.00 -5.25 -16.10
CA GLU A 266 0.72 -5.71 -16.66
C GLU A 266 0.87 -6.14 -18.12
N ASP A 267 1.47 -5.30 -18.97
CA ASP A 267 1.64 -5.60 -20.39
C ASP A 267 2.56 -6.82 -20.62
N CYS A 268 3.58 -7.03 -19.78
CA CYS A 268 4.39 -8.25 -19.81
C CYS A 268 3.60 -9.50 -19.38
N ILE A 269 2.80 -9.42 -18.30
CA ILE A 269 1.98 -10.54 -17.80
C ILE A 269 0.92 -10.91 -18.84
N ARG A 270 0.19 -9.93 -19.37
CA ARG A 270 -0.86 -10.08 -20.39
C ARG A 270 -0.33 -10.65 -21.71
N ALA A 271 0.93 -10.37 -22.05
CA ALA A 271 1.61 -10.96 -23.22
C ALA A 271 2.31 -12.30 -22.92
N GLY A 272 2.15 -12.91 -21.73
CA GLY A 272 2.79 -14.17 -21.33
C GLY A 272 4.32 -14.09 -21.20
N GLN A 273 4.89 -12.89 -21.11
CA GLN A 273 6.34 -12.65 -21.14
C GLN A 273 6.95 -12.81 -19.75
N HIS A 274 7.25 -14.03 -19.34
CA HIS A 274 7.85 -14.28 -18.01
C HIS A 274 9.39 -14.19 -17.95
N GLY A 275 10.03 -13.76 -19.05
CA GLY A 275 11.48 -13.69 -19.21
C GLY A 275 12.10 -12.32 -18.84
N ARG A 276 13.10 -11.91 -19.62
CA ARG A 276 13.91 -10.71 -19.37
C ARG A 276 13.08 -9.41 -19.28
N ALA A 277 12.08 -9.24 -20.15
CA ALA A 277 11.24 -8.03 -20.18
C ALA A 277 10.52 -7.79 -18.84
N LEU A 278 9.85 -8.81 -18.29
CA LEU A 278 9.20 -8.73 -16.98
C LEU A 278 10.19 -8.47 -15.84
N MET A 279 11.40 -9.04 -15.91
CA MET A 279 12.45 -8.75 -14.93
C MET A 279 12.91 -7.29 -15.01
N GLU A 280 13.06 -6.72 -16.20
CA GLU A 280 13.43 -5.32 -16.41
C GLU A 280 12.30 -4.36 -15.99
N ALA A 281 11.04 -4.72 -16.20
CA ALA A 281 9.88 -3.98 -15.67
C ALA A 281 9.79 -4.05 -14.12
N CYS A 282 10.02 -5.23 -13.52
CA CYS A 282 10.12 -5.37 -12.06
C CYS A 282 11.29 -4.58 -11.47
N ASN A 283 12.45 -4.57 -12.15
CA ASN A 283 13.60 -3.73 -11.76
C ASN A 283 13.22 -2.25 -11.76
N GLU A 284 12.49 -1.77 -12.76
CA GLU A 284 12.02 -0.38 -12.84
C GLU A 284 11.08 -0.04 -11.68
N PHE A 285 10.07 -0.88 -11.41
CA PHE A 285 9.12 -0.64 -10.32
C PHE A 285 9.80 -0.57 -8.94
N TYR A 286 10.63 -1.55 -8.57
CA TYR A 286 11.31 -1.53 -7.26
C TYR A 286 12.40 -0.45 -7.15
N THR A 287 12.92 0.02 -8.30
CA THR A 287 13.81 1.17 -8.34
C THR A 287 13.04 2.47 -8.07
N ARG A 288 11.83 2.62 -8.62
CA ARG A 288 10.96 3.79 -8.41
C ARG A 288 10.28 3.80 -7.04
N ILE A 289 9.95 2.64 -6.48
CA ILE A 289 9.21 2.47 -5.21
C ILE A 289 10.05 1.59 -4.25
N PRO A 290 10.75 2.18 -3.26
CA PRO A 290 11.65 1.42 -2.38
C PRO A 290 10.96 0.34 -1.54
N HIS A 291 11.51 -0.87 -1.55
CA HIS A 291 11.00 -2.02 -0.77
C HIS A 291 12.13 -2.72 0.01
N ASP A 292 11.90 -3.11 1.27
CA ASP A 292 12.79 -4.01 2.04
C ASP A 292 12.39 -5.48 1.86
N PHE A 293 13.26 -6.24 1.20
CA PHE A 293 13.15 -7.71 1.05
C PHE A 293 14.09 -8.48 1.99
N GLY A 294 14.77 -7.79 2.90
CA GLY A 294 15.91 -8.31 3.64
C GLY A 294 17.04 -8.70 2.67
N LEU A 295 17.77 -9.77 2.99
CA LEU A 295 18.83 -10.30 2.13
C LEU A 295 18.31 -11.09 0.91
N ARG A 296 17.00 -11.40 0.85
CA ARG A 296 16.39 -12.13 -0.27
C ARG A 296 16.37 -11.27 -1.53
N THR A 297 16.49 -11.92 -2.69
CA THR A 297 16.25 -11.30 -3.99
C THR A 297 14.81 -10.74 -4.03
N PRO A 298 14.58 -9.52 -4.55
CA PRO A 298 13.23 -9.03 -4.81
C PRO A 298 12.45 -10.05 -5.67
N PRO A 299 11.18 -10.34 -5.36
CA PRO A 299 10.37 -11.27 -6.15
C PRO A 299 10.04 -10.68 -7.52
N LEU A 300 9.77 -11.55 -8.50
CA LEU A 300 9.11 -11.12 -9.74
C LEU A 300 7.61 -11.03 -9.47
N ILE A 301 6.97 -9.93 -9.87
CA ILE A 301 5.52 -9.82 -9.94
C ILE A 301 5.09 -10.61 -11.18
N ARG A 302 4.30 -11.68 -11.01
CA ARG A 302 3.96 -12.63 -12.09
C ARG A 302 2.46 -12.84 -12.28
N THR A 303 1.67 -12.57 -11.24
CA THR A 303 0.24 -12.81 -11.20
C THR A 303 -0.53 -11.50 -11.05
N GLU A 304 -1.79 -11.51 -11.49
CA GLU A 304 -2.71 -10.38 -11.34
C GLU A 304 -2.93 -9.99 -9.87
N LYS A 305 -2.87 -10.97 -8.96
CA LYS A 305 -2.94 -10.73 -7.51
C LYS A 305 -1.70 -9.98 -7.00
N GLU A 306 -0.49 -10.44 -7.32
CA GLU A 306 0.74 -9.75 -6.91
C GLU A 306 0.82 -8.31 -7.46
N LEU A 307 0.24 -8.08 -8.64
CA LEU A 307 0.10 -6.76 -9.26
C LEU A 307 -0.93 -5.90 -8.51
N SER A 308 -2.12 -6.43 -8.21
CA SER A 308 -3.14 -5.76 -7.38
C SER A 308 -2.60 -5.41 -5.98
N ASP A 309 -1.84 -6.30 -5.35
CA ASP A 309 -1.14 -6.07 -4.08
C ASP A 309 -0.07 -4.94 -4.18
N LYS A 310 0.31 -4.47 -5.37
CA LYS A 310 1.18 -3.29 -5.57
C LYS A 310 0.43 -2.06 -6.04
N VAL A 311 -0.72 -2.21 -6.71
CA VAL A 311 -1.68 -1.13 -6.94
C VAL A 311 -2.18 -0.59 -5.58
N GLN A 312 -2.64 -1.47 -4.69
CA GLN A 312 -3.05 -1.10 -3.32
C GLN A 312 -1.95 -0.41 -2.50
N LEU A 313 -0.67 -0.72 -2.74
CA LEU A 313 0.44 -0.04 -2.09
C LEU A 313 0.56 1.42 -2.57
N LEU A 314 0.40 1.67 -3.88
CA LEU A 314 0.44 3.02 -4.43
C LEU A 314 -0.79 3.85 -4.07
N GLU A 315 -1.95 3.22 -3.96
CA GLU A 315 -3.19 3.84 -3.46
C GLU A 315 -3.00 4.30 -2.01
N ALA A 316 -2.59 3.39 -1.12
CA ALA A 316 -2.36 3.70 0.29
C ALA A 316 -1.21 4.72 0.51
N LEU A 317 -0.14 4.68 -0.28
CA LEU A 317 0.92 5.70 -0.24
C LEU A 317 0.41 7.10 -0.62
N GLY A 318 -0.49 7.20 -1.60
CA GLY A 318 -1.13 8.45 -1.99
C GLY A 318 -2.09 9.00 -0.94
N ASP A 319 -2.90 8.15 -0.32
CA ASP A 319 -3.78 8.55 0.78
C ASP A 319 -3.00 8.96 2.04
N ILE A 320 -1.87 8.31 2.31
CA ILE A 320 -0.94 8.68 3.38
C ILE A 320 -0.24 10.02 3.08
N GLU A 321 0.10 10.32 1.81
CA GLU A 321 0.63 11.63 1.42
C GLU A 321 -0.36 12.75 1.73
N ILE A 322 -1.64 12.52 1.41
CA ILE A 322 -2.76 13.42 1.75
C ILE A 322 -2.92 13.52 3.28
N ALA A 323 -2.96 12.39 3.98
CA ALA A 323 -3.16 12.37 5.43
C ALA A 323 -2.06 13.14 6.18
N ILE A 324 -0.80 12.94 5.83
CA ILE A 324 0.33 13.66 6.46
C ILE A 324 0.32 15.16 6.12
N LYS A 325 -0.27 15.56 4.99
CA LYS A 325 -0.51 16.98 4.67
C LYS A 325 -1.63 17.59 5.53
N LEU A 326 -2.70 16.85 5.82
CA LEU A 326 -3.84 17.30 6.61
C LEU A 326 -3.61 17.24 8.14
N VAL A 327 -2.86 16.25 8.63
CA VAL A 327 -2.54 16.03 10.06
C VAL A 327 -1.50 17.04 10.61
N ARG A 328 -1.01 17.98 9.79
CA ARG A 328 -0.21 19.11 10.31
C ARG A 328 -1.08 20.11 11.09
N THR A 329 -0.82 20.20 12.38
CA THR A 329 -1.42 21.14 13.33
C THR A 329 -0.89 22.57 13.12
N GLU A 330 -1.77 23.56 13.19
CA GLU A 330 -1.41 24.99 13.24
C GLU A 330 -0.94 25.35 14.66
N LEU A 331 0.38 25.52 14.84
CA LEU A 331 1.03 25.70 16.16
C LEU A 331 0.57 26.92 16.97
N GLN A 332 -0.07 27.90 16.32
CA GLN A 332 -0.58 29.12 16.95
C GLN A 332 -2.12 29.18 17.01
N SER A 333 -2.83 28.11 16.59
CA SER A 333 -4.30 28.05 16.65
C SER A 333 -4.80 27.84 18.09
N PRO A 334 -5.94 28.45 18.49
CA PRO A 334 -6.62 28.16 19.75
C PRO A 334 -7.47 26.88 19.71
N GLU A 335 -7.59 26.21 18.55
CA GLU A 335 -8.34 24.97 18.39
C GLU A 335 -7.53 23.76 18.89
N HIS A 336 -8.19 22.79 19.52
CA HIS A 336 -7.57 21.52 19.87
C HIS A 336 -7.14 20.73 18.61
N PRO A 337 -6.02 19.98 18.60
CA PRO A 337 -5.47 19.40 17.36
C PRO A 337 -6.42 18.46 16.59
N LEU A 338 -7.26 17.67 17.29
CA LEU A 338 -8.25 16.81 16.63
C LEU A 338 -9.32 17.62 15.88
N ASP A 339 -9.69 18.76 16.42
CA ASP A 339 -10.70 19.68 15.91
C ASP A 339 -10.16 20.34 14.63
N GLN A 340 -8.87 20.70 14.62
CA GLN A 340 -8.15 21.12 13.42
C GLN A 340 -8.09 20.01 12.36
N HIS A 341 -7.81 18.76 12.74
CA HIS A 341 -7.78 17.62 11.80
C HIS A 341 -9.16 17.33 11.22
N TYR A 342 -10.21 17.37 12.06
CA TYR A 342 -11.61 17.20 11.66
C TYR A 342 -12.07 18.30 10.70
N ARG A 343 -11.79 19.57 11.02
CA ARG A 343 -12.03 20.72 10.14
C ARG A 343 -11.38 20.52 8.76
N LYS A 344 -10.15 20.01 8.73
CA LYS A 344 -9.39 19.70 7.50
C LYS A 344 -9.91 18.50 6.70
N LEU A 345 -10.85 17.70 7.22
CA LEU A 345 -11.55 16.70 6.41
C LEU A 345 -12.62 17.32 5.51
N HIS A 346 -13.13 18.53 5.79
CA HIS A 346 -14.23 19.14 5.02
C HIS A 346 -15.42 18.17 4.85
N CYS A 347 -15.77 17.49 5.94
CA CYS A 347 -16.74 16.40 5.99
C CYS A 347 -17.30 16.32 7.41
N ALA A 348 -18.60 16.49 7.58
CA ALA A 348 -19.24 16.33 8.88
C ALA A 348 -19.44 14.84 9.19
N LEU A 349 -19.30 14.48 10.47
CA LEU A 349 -19.43 13.10 10.98
C LEU A 349 -20.31 13.12 12.23
N HIS A 350 -21.60 12.85 12.06
CA HIS A 350 -22.58 12.93 13.15
C HIS A 350 -22.82 11.54 13.78
N PRO A 351 -22.39 11.29 15.03
CA PRO A 351 -22.48 9.97 15.64
C PRO A 351 -23.93 9.59 15.96
N LEU A 352 -24.42 8.49 15.39
CA LEU A 352 -25.80 8.04 15.57
C LEU A 352 -25.99 7.31 16.91
N ASP A 353 -27.12 7.57 17.57
CA ASP A 353 -27.58 6.82 18.74
C ASP A 353 -27.79 5.34 18.37
N HIS A 354 -27.36 4.43 19.25
CA HIS A 354 -27.52 2.98 19.05
C HIS A 354 -29.00 2.56 19.08
N GLU A 355 -29.85 3.35 19.73
CA GLU A 355 -31.30 3.16 19.78
C GLU A 355 -32.04 3.74 18.56
N SER A 356 -31.36 4.48 17.66
CA SER A 356 -31.96 5.02 16.44
C SER A 356 -32.43 3.94 15.45
N TYR A 357 -33.41 4.30 14.61
CA TYR A 357 -33.92 3.39 13.56
C TYR A 357 -32.82 3.09 12.53
N GLU A 358 -32.07 4.12 12.15
CA GLU A 358 -30.95 4.10 11.23
C GLU A 358 -29.87 3.13 11.71
N PHE A 359 -29.41 3.24 12.97
CA PHE A 359 -28.41 2.33 13.53
C PHE A 359 -28.91 0.88 13.56
N LYS A 360 -30.17 0.66 13.91
CA LYS A 360 -30.79 -0.68 13.95
C LYS A 360 -30.89 -1.31 12.55
N VAL A 361 -31.29 -0.54 11.54
CA VAL A 361 -31.30 -0.97 10.12
C VAL A 361 -29.90 -1.27 9.62
N ILE A 362 -28.92 -0.40 9.92
CA ILE A 362 -27.53 -0.56 9.47
C ILE A 362 -26.87 -1.76 10.15
N SER A 363 -27.16 -2.00 11.42
CA SER A 363 -26.75 -3.21 12.15
C SER A 363 -27.38 -4.48 11.53
N GLN A 364 -28.68 -4.46 11.26
CA GLN A 364 -29.36 -5.57 10.56
C GLN A 364 -28.76 -5.82 9.17
N TYR A 365 -28.41 -4.78 8.41
CA TYR A 365 -27.79 -4.90 7.10
C TYR A 365 -26.39 -5.53 7.19
N LEU A 366 -25.57 -5.08 8.14
CA LEU A 366 -24.23 -5.61 8.41
C LEU A 366 -24.26 -7.12 8.71
N GLN A 367 -25.17 -7.54 9.59
CA GLN A 367 -25.28 -8.96 9.99
C GLN A 367 -25.94 -9.83 8.92
N SER A 368 -27.07 -9.40 8.36
CA SER A 368 -27.85 -10.21 7.40
C SER A 368 -27.12 -10.47 6.08
N THR A 369 -26.16 -9.61 5.71
CA THR A 369 -25.35 -9.75 4.49
C THR A 369 -23.91 -10.18 4.74
N HIS A 370 -23.64 -10.74 5.93
CA HIS A 370 -22.40 -11.46 6.19
C HIS A 370 -22.36 -12.75 5.35
N ALA A 371 -21.46 -12.82 4.37
CA ALA A 371 -21.32 -13.99 3.49
C ALA A 371 -20.96 -15.26 4.29
N PRO A 372 -21.63 -16.40 4.07
CA PRO A 372 -21.33 -17.65 4.78
C PRO A 372 -19.97 -18.27 4.42
N THR A 373 -19.33 -17.82 3.33
CA THR A 373 -17.98 -18.26 2.94
C THR A 373 -16.85 -17.45 3.58
N HIS A 374 -17.15 -16.37 4.30
CA HIS A 374 -16.17 -15.54 5.02
C HIS A 374 -16.29 -15.81 6.53
N SER A 375 -16.14 -17.07 6.92
CA SER A 375 -16.44 -17.58 8.27
C SER A 375 -15.22 -17.63 9.21
N ASP A 376 -14.09 -17.05 8.80
CA ASP A 376 -12.88 -16.89 9.61
C ASP A 376 -12.97 -15.75 10.65
N TYR A 377 -13.94 -14.85 10.49
CA TYR A 377 -14.30 -13.81 11.45
C TYR A 377 -15.82 -13.61 11.57
N THR A 378 -16.24 -12.87 12.58
CA THR A 378 -17.56 -12.20 12.63
C THR A 378 -17.36 -10.69 12.82
N MET A 379 -18.40 -9.88 12.57
CA MET A 379 -18.33 -8.42 12.70
C MET A 379 -19.25 -7.91 13.81
N THR A 380 -18.71 -7.14 14.75
CA THR A 380 -19.49 -6.40 15.76
C THR A 380 -19.51 -4.92 15.38
N LEU A 381 -20.70 -4.34 15.21
CA LEU A 381 -20.85 -2.90 15.05
C LEU A 381 -20.56 -2.19 16.38
N LEU A 382 -19.64 -1.23 16.37
CA LEU A 382 -19.30 -0.42 17.55
C LEU A 382 -19.98 0.96 17.47
N ASP A 383 -19.83 1.65 16.33
CA ASP A 383 -20.40 2.97 16.10
C ASP A 383 -20.86 3.13 14.65
N VAL A 384 -21.83 4.02 14.43
CA VAL A 384 -22.18 4.55 13.11
C VAL A 384 -22.13 6.07 13.19
N PHE A 385 -21.56 6.69 12.17
CA PHE A 385 -21.56 8.13 11.94
C PHE A 385 -22.31 8.40 10.65
N GLU A 386 -23.29 9.29 10.65
CA GLU A 386 -23.79 9.88 9.40
C GLU A 386 -22.70 10.78 8.82
N VAL A 387 -22.51 10.67 7.51
CA VAL A 387 -21.47 11.36 6.73
C VAL A 387 -22.15 12.42 5.88
N GLU A 388 -21.64 13.64 5.92
CA GLU A 388 -22.04 14.72 5.00
C GLU A 388 -20.78 15.39 4.45
N LYS A 389 -20.47 15.10 3.18
CA LYS A 389 -19.27 15.57 2.51
C LYS A 389 -19.54 16.90 1.77
N GLU A 390 -18.70 17.91 2.03
CA GLU A 390 -18.82 19.23 1.40
C GLU A 390 -18.80 19.12 -0.13
N GLY A 391 -19.88 19.58 -0.79
CA GLY A 391 -20.05 19.59 -2.25
C GLY A 391 -20.48 18.26 -2.90
N GLU A 392 -20.55 17.15 -2.15
CA GLU A 392 -20.89 15.84 -2.72
C GLU A 392 -22.37 15.73 -3.07
N LYS A 393 -23.24 16.30 -2.22
CA LYS A 393 -24.70 16.35 -2.42
C LYS A 393 -25.09 17.17 -3.65
N GLU A 394 -24.44 18.32 -3.84
CA GLU A 394 -24.67 19.21 -4.99
C GLU A 394 -24.14 18.59 -6.31
N ALA A 395 -23.17 17.68 -6.21
CA ALA A 395 -22.62 16.94 -7.33
C ALA A 395 -23.43 15.67 -7.68
N PHE A 396 -24.24 15.16 -6.74
CA PHE A 396 -24.84 13.83 -6.82
C PHE A 396 -25.94 13.70 -7.90
N ARG A 397 -25.94 12.57 -8.61
CA ARG A 397 -26.88 12.24 -9.70
C ARG A 397 -28.24 11.75 -9.19
N GLU A 398 -28.96 12.62 -8.47
CA GLU A 398 -30.33 12.36 -7.98
C GLU A 398 -31.35 12.06 -9.11
N ASP A 399 -31.06 12.50 -10.34
CA ASP A 399 -31.87 12.25 -11.54
C ASP A 399 -31.86 10.78 -11.99
N LEU A 400 -30.89 9.99 -11.53
CA LEU A 400 -30.81 8.57 -11.86
C LEU A 400 -31.65 7.72 -10.90
N HIS A 401 -32.42 6.80 -11.49
CA HIS A 401 -33.14 5.75 -10.78
C HIS A 401 -32.19 4.68 -10.25
N ASN A 402 -32.73 3.64 -9.59
CA ASN A 402 -31.96 2.52 -9.03
C ASN A 402 -30.86 3.01 -8.05
N ARG A 403 -31.27 3.84 -7.08
CA ARG A 403 -30.40 4.27 -5.97
C ARG A 403 -30.37 3.20 -4.89
N MET A 404 -29.18 2.68 -4.60
CA MET A 404 -28.95 1.62 -3.62
C MET A 404 -27.93 2.05 -2.57
N LEU A 405 -28.18 1.71 -1.31
CA LEU A 405 -27.22 1.88 -0.22
C LEU A 405 -26.28 0.66 -0.20
N LEU A 406 -25.01 0.85 -0.58
CA LEU A 406 -24.05 -0.25 -0.82
C LEU A 406 -22.75 -0.09 -0.03
N TRP A 407 -22.10 -1.22 0.23
CA TRP A 407 -20.88 -1.33 1.04
C TRP A 407 -19.61 -1.03 0.24
N HIS A 408 -18.79 -0.11 0.73
CA HIS A 408 -17.39 0.05 0.39
C HIS A 408 -16.51 -0.22 1.62
N GLY A 409 -15.33 -0.82 1.43
CA GLY A 409 -14.40 -1.15 2.50
C GLY A 409 -12.97 -0.86 2.06
N SER A 410 -12.14 -0.36 2.99
CA SER A 410 -10.79 0.13 2.69
C SER A 410 -9.90 0.13 3.94
N ARG A 411 -8.59 0.11 3.74
CA ARG A 411 -7.57 0.08 4.81
C ARG A 411 -7.69 1.31 5.71
N LEU A 412 -7.37 1.16 7.00
CA LEU A 412 -7.44 2.28 7.98
C LEU A 412 -6.68 3.55 7.53
N SER A 413 -5.56 3.40 6.82
CA SER A 413 -4.76 4.50 6.24
C SER A 413 -5.52 5.38 5.25
N ASN A 414 -6.52 4.82 4.56
CA ASN A 414 -7.11 5.44 3.38
C ASN A 414 -8.25 6.41 3.73
N TRP A 415 -8.85 6.26 4.92
CA TRP A 415 -10.05 7.00 5.31
C TRP A 415 -9.85 8.50 5.47
N VAL A 416 -8.65 8.97 5.82
CA VAL A 416 -8.34 10.41 5.79
C VAL A 416 -8.38 10.94 4.36
N GLY A 417 -7.89 10.17 3.37
CA GLY A 417 -7.99 10.50 1.95
C GLY A 417 -9.44 10.47 1.43
N ILE A 418 -10.19 9.42 1.77
CA ILE A 418 -11.59 9.24 1.36
C ILE A 418 -12.50 10.34 1.94
N LEU A 419 -12.39 10.65 3.23
CA LEU A 419 -13.24 11.68 3.85
C LEU A 419 -12.85 13.10 3.41
N SER A 420 -11.59 13.34 3.04
CA SER A 420 -11.15 14.66 2.54
C SER A 420 -11.44 14.89 1.05
N HIS A 421 -11.37 13.86 0.20
CA HIS A 421 -11.43 13.99 -1.27
C HIS A 421 -12.54 13.16 -1.94
N GLY A 422 -13.38 12.44 -1.18
CA GLY A 422 -14.37 11.50 -1.70
C GLY A 422 -13.76 10.17 -2.18
N LEU A 423 -14.63 9.25 -2.59
CA LEU A 423 -14.21 8.04 -3.31
C LEU A 423 -13.78 8.41 -4.74
N ARG A 424 -12.62 7.91 -5.16
CA ARG A 424 -11.96 8.30 -6.42
C ARG A 424 -11.74 7.09 -7.32
N ILE A 425 -11.82 7.31 -8.63
CA ILE A 425 -11.47 6.32 -9.65
C ILE A 425 -9.94 6.23 -9.77
N ALA A 426 -9.43 5.01 -10.00
CA ALA A 426 -8.01 4.77 -10.20
C ALA A 426 -7.42 5.63 -11.35
N PRO A 427 -6.23 6.23 -11.18
CA PRO A 427 -5.71 7.20 -12.14
C PRO A 427 -5.40 6.57 -13.51
N PRO A 428 -5.39 7.35 -14.62
CA PRO A 428 -5.20 6.81 -15.97
C PRO A 428 -3.93 5.96 -16.14
N GLU A 429 -2.83 6.34 -15.49
CA GLU A 429 -1.55 5.61 -15.45
C GLU A 429 -1.57 4.25 -14.73
N ALA A 430 -2.56 3.98 -13.87
CA ALA A 430 -2.64 2.71 -13.15
C ALA A 430 -2.83 1.52 -14.11
N PRO A 431 -2.44 0.29 -13.72
CA PRO A 431 -2.87 -0.92 -14.40
C PRO A 431 -4.40 -1.02 -14.55
N ILE A 432 -4.88 -1.84 -15.49
CA ILE A 432 -6.30 -2.23 -15.54
C ILE A 432 -6.47 -3.63 -14.93
N THR A 433 -5.56 -4.57 -15.21
CA THR A 433 -5.44 -5.82 -14.45
C THR A 433 -5.30 -5.54 -12.96
N GLY A 434 -6.25 -6.08 -12.18
CA GLY A 434 -6.48 -5.75 -10.78
C GLY A 434 -7.90 -5.24 -10.51
N TYR A 435 -8.54 -4.63 -11.51
CA TYR A 435 -9.94 -4.18 -11.47
C TYR A 435 -10.78 -5.07 -12.41
N MET A 436 -11.68 -5.90 -11.85
CA MET A 436 -12.40 -6.94 -12.60
C MET A 436 -13.31 -6.41 -13.71
N PHE A 437 -13.74 -5.15 -13.60
CA PHE A 437 -14.71 -4.48 -14.47
C PHE A 437 -14.21 -3.11 -14.95
N GLY A 438 -12.89 -2.95 -15.09
CA GLY A 438 -12.27 -1.66 -15.46
C GLY A 438 -12.23 -0.68 -14.29
N LYS A 439 -11.78 0.56 -14.56
CA LYS A 439 -11.50 1.56 -13.53
C LYS A 439 -12.78 2.30 -13.14
N GLY A 440 -13.35 1.95 -11.99
CA GLY A 440 -14.49 2.64 -11.40
C GLY A 440 -14.42 2.61 -9.87
N ILE A 441 -15.47 3.08 -9.21
CA ILE A 441 -15.64 2.96 -7.75
C ILE A 441 -16.43 1.68 -7.48
N TYR A 442 -15.83 0.77 -6.71
CA TYR A 442 -16.36 -0.57 -6.44
C TYR A 442 -17.15 -0.64 -5.14
N PHE A 443 -18.31 -1.28 -5.20
CA PHE A 443 -19.23 -1.54 -4.09
C PHE A 443 -19.75 -2.99 -4.11
N ALA A 444 -20.25 -3.45 -2.96
CA ALA A 444 -20.97 -4.71 -2.82
C ALA A 444 -22.31 -4.53 -2.08
N ASP A 445 -23.26 -5.41 -2.35
CA ASP A 445 -24.48 -5.59 -1.54
C ASP A 445 -24.21 -6.45 -0.29
N MET A 446 -23.12 -7.23 -0.29
CA MET A 446 -22.69 -8.12 0.80
C MET A 446 -21.63 -7.49 1.71
N SER A 447 -21.95 -7.30 3.00
CA SER A 447 -21.09 -6.58 3.96
C SER A 447 -19.68 -7.16 4.08
N SER A 448 -19.55 -8.48 4.29
CA SER A 448 -18.25 -9.11 4.47
C SER A 448 -17.43 -9.26 3.19
N LYS A 449 -18.02 -9.01 2.00
CA LYS A 449 -17.24 -8.89 0.76
C LYS A 449 -16.40 -7.61 0.79
N SER A 450 -17.01 -6.48 1.14
CA SER A 450 -16.30 -5.21 1.30
C SER A 450 -15.41 -5.20 2.56
N ALA A 451 -15.81 -5.88 3.63
CA ALA A 451 -15.02 -5.95 4.87
C ALA A 451 -13.64 -6.63 4.69
N ASN A 452 -13.49 -7.54 3.73
CA ASN A 452 -12.19 -8.12 3.38
C ASN A 452 -11.18 -7.05 2.90
N TYR A 453 -11.63 -5.92 2.35
CA TYR A 453 -10.77 -4.80 1.92
C TYR A 453 -10.37 -3.87 3.07
N CYS A 454 -10.89 -4.07 4.28
CA CYS A 454 -10.40 -3.37 5.49
C CYS A 454 -9.02 -3.91 5.93
N PHE A 455 -8.68 -5.16 5.59
CA PHE A 455 -7.47 -5.87 6.02
C PHE A 455 -7.23 -5.86 7.55
N ALA A 456 -8.30 -5.98 8.35
CA ALA A 456 -8.22 -6.15 9.79
C ALA A 456 -7.46 -7.44 10.17
N THR A 457 -6.93 -7.52 11.39
CA THR A 457 -6.20 -8.69 11.91
C THR A 457 -6.47 -8.92 13.39
N ARG A 458 -6.05 -10.06 13.95
CA ARG A 458 -6.10 -10.32 15.40
C ARG A 458 -5.33 -9.30 16.28
N LEU A 459 -4.40 -8.53 15.70
CA LEU A 459 -3.65 -7.47 16.40
C LEU A 459 -4.21 -6.07 16.15
N LYS A 460 -4.95 -5.89 15.06
CA LYS A 460 -5.57 -4.64 14.60
C LYS A 460 -7.01 -4.98 14.22
N ASP A 461 -7.82 -5.21 15.25
CA ASP A 461 -9.16 -5.83 15.18
C ASP A 461 -10.25 -4.87 14.67
N THR A 462 -9.99 -3.57 14.73
CA THR A 462 -10.96 -2.52 14.44
C THR A 462 -10.74 -2.01 13.02
N GLY A 463 -11.79 -2.00 12.21
CA GLY A 463 -11.79 -1.47 10.85
C GLY A 463 -12.99 -0.56 10.61
N LEU A 464 -13.00 0.09 9.45
CA LEU A 464 -14.10 0.96 9.02
C LEU A 464 -14.75 0.43 7.75
N LEU A 465 -16.08 0.53 7.67
CA LEU A 465 -16.90 0.26 6.49
C LEU A 465 -17.70 1.51 6.14
N LEU A 466 -17.96 1.74 4.87
CA LEU A 466 -18.75 2.85 4.37
C LEU A 466 -20.00 2.32 3.66
N LEU A 467 -21.15 2.88 4.01
CA LEU A 467 -22.37 2.81 3.22
C LEU A 467 -22.50 4.11 2.42
N SER A 468 -22.52 3.99 1.10
CA SER A 468 -22.84 5.09 0.20
C SER A 468 -24.17 4.82 -0.50
N GLU A 469 -24.96 5.87 -0.69
CA GLU A 469 -25.99 5.88 -1.69
C GLU A 469 -25.31 5.92 -3.08
N VAL A 470 -25.62 4.94 -3.92
CA VAL A 470 -25.02 4.78 -5.24
C VAL A 470 -26.13 4.83 -6.30
N ALA A 471 -26.02 5.81 -7.19
CA ALA A 471 -26.93 6.03 -8.31
C ALA A 471 -26.56 5.13 -9.49
N LEU A 472 -26.98 3.86 -9.43
CA LEU A 472 -26.62 2.83 -10.42
C LEU A 472 -27.29 3.06 -11.78
N GLY A 473 -28.49 3.65 -11.81
CA GLY A 473 -29.31 3.75 -13.02
C GLY A 473 -29.55 2.39 -13.67
N GLN A 474 -29.59 2.38 -15.01
CA GLN A 474 -29.55 1.15 -15.78
C GLN A 474 -28.15 0.52 -15.71
N CYS A 475 -28.05 -0.70 -15.16
CA CYS A 475 -26.81 -1.46 -15.04
C CYS A 475 -26.44 -2.22 -16.33
N ASN A 476 -25.14 -2.40 -16.55
CA ASN A 476 -24.54 -3.36 -17.49
C ASN A 476 -24.21 -4.65 -16.75
N GLU A 477 -25.04 -5.68 -16.91
CA GLU A 477 -24.88 -6.95 -16.18
C GLU A 477 -23.88 -7.90 -16.88
N LEU A 478 -22.92 -8.43 -16.14
CA LEU A 478 -21.83 -9.28 -16.66
C LEU A 478 -21.61 -10.53 -15.80
N LEU A 479 -21.35 -11.68 -16.46
CA LEU A 479 -21.21 -13.00 -15.82
C LEU A 479 -19.78 -13.34 -15.35
N GLY A 480 -18.78 -12.60 -15.81
CA GLY A 480 -17.36 -12.78 -15.50
C GLY A 480 -16.59 -11.49 -15.75
N ALA A 481 -15.35 -11.40 -15.27
CA ALA A 481 -14.54 -10.18 -15.37
C ALA A 481 -14.34 -9.72 -16.81
N ASN A 482 -14.46 -8.42 -17.02
CA ASN A 482 -14.12 -7.75 -18.27
C ASN A 482 -13.46 -6.40 -17.94
N PRO A 483 -12.11 -6.29 -18.03
CA PRO A 483 -11.38 -5.05 -17.81
C PRO A 483 -11.81 -3.87 -18.71
N GLU A 484 -12.53 -4.13 -19.80
CA GLU A 484 -13.02 -3.14 -20.78
C GLU A 484 -14.51 -2.79 -20.59
N ALA A 485 -15.15 -3.24 -19.50
CA ALA A 485 -16.60 -3.09 -19.26
C ALA A 485 -17.13 -1.65 -19.32
N GLU A 486 -16.31 -0.65 -19.00
CA GLU A 486 -16.60 0.78 -19.14
C GLU A 486 -16.95 1.14 -20.60
N GLY A 487 -16.18 0.62 -21.58
CA GLY A 487 -16.43 0.82 -23.01
C GLY A 487 -17.68 0.10 -23.52
N LEU A 488 -18.25 -0.81 -22.73
CA LEU A 488 -19.45 -1.60 -23.06
C LEU A 488 -20.74 -1.03 -22.46
N LEU A 489 -20.70 0.14 -21.80
CA LEU A 489 -21.87 0.74 -21.18
C LEU A 489 -22.99 1.07 -22.18
N GLN A 490 -22.68 1.58 -23.38
CA GLN A 490 -23.67 1.82 -24.45
C GLN A 490 -24.93 2.62 -24.00
N GLY A 491 -24.76 3.64 -23.14
CA GLY A 491 -25.86 4.44 -22.57
C GLY A 491 -26.41 3.92 -21.22
N LYS A 492 -25.86 2.83 -20.70
CA LYS A 492 -25.99 2.39 -19.30
C LYS A 492 -25.09 3.24 -18.39
N HIS A 493 -25.31 3.19 -17.08
CA HIS A 493 -24.73 4.13 -16.11
C HIS A 493 -23.76 3.46 -15.12
N SER A 494 -23.81 2.13 -15.00
CA SER A 494 -22.98 1.34 -14.09
C SER A 494 -22.75 -0.06 -14.65
N THR A 495 -21.81 -0.80 -14.08
CA THR A 495 -21.63 -2.23 -14.32
C THR A 495 -22.03 -3.02 -13.07
N LYS A 496 -22.65 -4.18 -13.27
CA LYS A 496 -23.03 -5.13 -12.23
C LYS A 496 -22.45 -6.50 -12.56
N GLY A 497 -21.40 -6.90 -11.85
CA GLY A 497 -20.93 -8.29 -11.87
C GLY A 497 -21.97 -9.17 -11.17
N LEU A 498 -22.52 -10.15 -11.88
CA LEU A 498 -23.59 -11.03 -11.38
C LEU A 498 -23.01 -12.15 -10.51
N GLY A 499 -23.35 -12.12 -9.22
CA GLY A 499 -23.00 -13.16 -8.25
C GLY A 499 -23.98 -14.32 -8.23
N LYS A 500 -23.46 -15.52 -7.93
CA LYS A 500 -24.27 -16.70 -7.62
C LYS A 500 -25.12 -16.51 -6.36
N MET A 501 -24.63 -15.76 -5.36
CA MET A 501 -25.36 -15.45 -4.14
C MET A 501 -25.58 -13.93 -4.02
N ALA A 502 -26.79 -13.52 -3.68
CA ALA A 502 -27.13 -12.11 -3.43
C ALA A 502 -28.25 -11.98 -2.40
N PRO A 503 -28.40 -10.84 -1.70
CA PRO A 503 -29.57 -10.55 -0.88
C PRO A 503 -30.86 -10.63 -1.71
N SER A 504 -31.94 -11.21 -1.15
CA SER A 504 -33.20 -11.32 -1.89
C SER A 504 -33.86 -9.93 -2.07
N PRO A 505 -34.29 -9.55 -3.29
CA PRO A 505 -35.06 -8.33 -3.50
C PRO A 505 -36.35 -8.25 -2.68
N THR A 506 -36.91 -9.39 -2.25
CA THR A 506 -38.10 -9.44 -1.38
C THR A 506 -37.84 -9.00 0.06
N CYS A 507 -36.58 -8.93 0.47
CA CYS A 507 -36.15 -8.52 1.81
C CYS A 507 -35.67 -7.06 1.84
N ALA A 508 -35.52 -6.41 0.68
CA ALA A 508 -35.06 -5.04 0.58
C ALA A 508 -36.06 -4.05 1.19
N ILE A 509 -35.53 -3.01 1.85
CA ILE A 509 -36.31 -1.90 2.43
C ILE A 509 -35.81 -0.57 1.88
N THR A 510 -36.54 0.52 2.16
CA THR A 510 -36.09 1.87 1.84
C THR A 510 -35.58 2.58 3.09
N LEU A 511 -34.40 3.19 3.00
CA LEU A 511 -33.86 4.11 4.00
C LEU A 511 -33.53 5.44 3.29
N ASN A 512 -34.16 6.53 3.73
CA ASN A 512 -33.94 7.89 3.19
C ASN A 512 -34.01 8.00 1.66
N GLY A 513 -34.92 7.24 1.02
CA GLY A 513 -35.13 7.20 -0.43
C GLY A 513 -34.25 6.20 -1.19
N SER A 514 -33.22 5.65 -0.56
CA SER A 514 -32.33 4.63 -1.12
C SER A 514 -32.79 3.21 -0.79
N THR A 515 -32.55 2.26 -1.70
CA THR A 515 -32.84 0.83 -1.47
C THR A 515 -31.73 0.18 -0.64
N VAL A 516 -32.09 -0.45 0.48
CA VAL A 516 -31.17 -1.24 1.32
C VAL A 516 -31.44 -2.73 1.06
N PRO A 517 -30.52 -3.45 0.37
CA PRO A 517 -30.72 -4.86 0.02
C PRO A 517 -30.39 -5.77 1.23
N LEU A 518 -31.28 -5.80 2.23
CA LEU A 518 -31.13 -6.66 3.40
C LEU A 518 -31.09 -8.15 3.01
N GLY A 519 -30.27 -8.92 3.74
CA GLY A 519 -30.19 -10.37 3.57
C GLY A 519 -31.31 -11.13 4.30
N PRO A 520 -31.19 -12.47 4.39
CA PRO A 520 -30.03 -13.28 4.02
C PRO A 520 -29.78 -13.35 2.51
N ALA A 521 -28.57 -13.76 2.12
CA ALA A 521 -28.24 -14.05 0.73
C ALA A 521 -28.82 -15.40 0.29
N SER A 522 -29.46 -15.42 -0.88
CA SER A 522 -29.99 -16.61 -1.55
C SER A 522 -29.24 -16.87 -2.87
N ASP A 523 -29.35 -18.09 -3.40
CA ASP A 523 -28.87 -18.41 -4.75
C ASP A 523 -29.69 -17.62 -5.79
N THR A 524 -29.01 -17.03 -6.77
CA THR A 524 -29.60 -16.14 -7.78
C THR A 524 -30.02 -16.88 -9.05
N GLY A 525 -29.68 -18.17 -9.18
CA GLY A 525 -29.77 -18.92 -10.44
C GLY A 525 -28.71 -18.52 -11.48
N VAL A 526 -27.81 -17.57 -11.17
CA VAL A 526 -26.74 -17.14 -12.07
C VAL A 526 -25.68 -18.23 -12.20
N LEU A 527 -25.44 -18.66 -13.44
CA LEU A 527 -24.38 -19.59 -13.82
C LEU A 527 -23.68 -19.03 -15.07
N ASN A 528 -22.35 -18.99 -15.05
CA ASN A 528 -21.54 -18.70 -16.25
C ASN A 528 -21.22 -20.03 -16.97
N PRO A 529 -21.75 -20.30 -18.17
CA PRO A 529 -21.45 -21.53 -18.91
C PRO A 529 -20.06 -21.54 -19.56
N GLU A 530 -19.39 -20.39 -19.69
CA GLU A 530 -18.12 -20.23 -20.41
C GLU A 530 -16.90 -20.11 -19.48
N GLY A 531 -17.09 -20.11 -18.16
CA GLY A 531 -15.98 -19.94 -17.22
C GLY A 531 -16.38 -19.98 -15.76
N TYR A 532 -15.67 -19.22 -14.92
CA TYR A 532 -16.02 -19.08 -13.51
C TYR A 532 -17.24 -18.17 -13.33
N THR A 533 -18.00 -18.39 -12.25
CA THR A 533 -19.09 -17.50 -11.82
C THR A 533 -18.62 -16.73 -10.57
N LEU A 534 -19.00 -15.46 -10.42
CA LEU A 534 -18.73 -14.71 -9.20
C LEU A 534 -19.49 -15.31 -8.01
N ASN A 535 -18.90 -15.34 -6.81
CA ASN A 535 -19.62 -15.81 -5.61
C ASN A 535 -20.73 -14.84 -5.19
N TYR A 536 -20.48 -13.53 -5.32
CA TYR A 536 -21.33 -12.45 -4.82
C TYR A 536 -21.30 -11.25 -5.78
N ASN A 537 -22.39 -10.49 -5.86
CA ASN A 537 -22.53 -9.32 -6.74
C ASN A 537 -21.41 -8.28 -6.52
N GLU A 538 -21.17 -7.48 -7.55
CA GLU A 538 -20.22 -6.37 -7.53
C GLU A 538 -20.81 -5.22 -8.35
N PHE A 539 -20.80 -4.00 -7.81
CA PHE A 539 -21.39 -2.83 -8.44
C PHE A 539 -20.30 -1.78 -8.68
N ILE A 540 -20.22 -1.27 -9.90
CA ILE A 540 -19.15 -0.37 -10.34
C ILE A 540 -19.77 0.84 -11.03
N VAL A 541 -19.44 2.03 -10.53
CA VAL A 541 -19.77 3.31 -11.18
C VAL A 541 -18.51 3.98 -11.71
N TYR A 542 -18.63 4.62 -12.88
CA TYR A 542 -17.51 5.21 -13.63
C TYR A 542 -17.50 6.74 -13.57
N ASN A 543 -18.32 7.32 -12.68
CA ASN A 543 -18.35 8.75 -12.38
C ASN A 543 -18.52 8.93 -10.85
N PRO A 544 -17.63 9.67 -10.16
CA PRO A 544 -17.76 9.94 -8.71
C PRO A 544 -19.10 10.57 -8.33
N ASN A 545 -19.69 11.39 -9.20
CA ASN A 545 -21.01 12.01 -9.00
C ASN A 545 -22.18 10.99 -8.89
N GLN A 546 -21.95 9.70 -9.14
CA GLN A 546 -22.93 8.64 -8.86
C GLN A 546 -22.83 8.09 -7.43
N VAL A 547 -22.00 8.68 -6.57
CA VAL A 547 -21.77 8.28 -5.18
C VAL A 547 -22.11 9.44 -4.24
N HIS A 548 -22.77 9.10 -3.14
CA HIS A 548 -23.08 9.99 -2.02
C HIS A 548 -22.81 9.21 -0.73
N MET A 549 -21.76 9.56 0.00
CA MET A 549 -21.39 8.91 1.26
C MET A 549 -22.46 9.20 2.31
N ARG A 550 -23.03 8.16 2.95
CA ARG A 550 -24.13 8.32 3.91
C ARG A 550 -23.78 7.90 5.32
N TYR A 551 -23.13 6.75 5.51
CA TYR A 551 -22.82 6.24 6.85
C TYR A 551 -21.44 5.59 6.92
N LEU A 552 -20.61 6.00 7.88
CA LEU A 552 -19.35 5.37 8.22
C LEU A 552 -19.53 4.52 9.47
N LEU A 553 -19.21 3.23 9.39
CA LEU A 553 -19.36 2.25 10.46
C LEU A 553 -17.98 1.92 11.04
N LYS A 554 -17.87 1.96 12.36
CA LYS A 554 -16.71 1.46 13.12
C LYS A 554 -17.02 0.04 13.58
N VAL A 555 -16.22 -0.92 13.13
CA VAL A 555 -16.52 -2.36 13.24
C VAL A 555 -15.35 -3.11 13.86
N ARG A 556 -15.62 -3.98 14.83
CA ARG A 556 -14.65 -4.96 15.35
C ARG A 556 -14.79 -6.29 14.62
N PHE A 557 -13.67 -6.82 14.16
CA PHE A 557 -13.53 -8.12 13.50
C PHE A 557 -13.13 -9.18 14.53
N ASN A 558 -14.08 -10.01 14.93
CA ASN A 558 -13.86 -11.09 15.90
C ASN A 558 -13.33 -12.33 15.15
N PHE A 559 -12.02 -12.38 14.91
CA PHE A 559 -11.37 -13.52 14.25
C PHE A 559 -11.43 -14.78 15.11
N LEU A 560 -11.90 -15.89 14.55
CA LEU A 560 -11.93 -17.17 15.26
C LEU A 560 -10.51 -17.77 15.38
N GLN A 561 -10.19 -18.35 16.54
CA GLN A 561 -9.02 -19.22 16.67
C GLN A 561 -9.37 -20.61 16.16
N LEU A 562 -9.21 -20.81 14.85
CA LEU A 562 -9.43 -22.10 14.18
C LEU A 562 -8.36 -23.15 14.56
N TRP A 563 -7.19 -22.68 15.03
CA TRP A 563 -6.02 -23.41 15.53
C TRP A 563 -5.13 -22.40 16.29
#